data_AF-A0A928B6W1-F1
#
_entry.id   AF-A0A928B6W1-F1
#
_cell.length_a   1.000
_cell.length_b   1.000
_cell.length_c   1.000
_cell.angle_alpha   90.00
_cell.angle_beta   90.00
_cell.angle_gamma   90.00
#
_symmetry.space_group_name_H-M   'P 1'
#
loop_
_entity.id
_entity.type
_entity.pdbx_description
1 polymer ?
#
loop_
_entity_poly.entity_id
_entity_poly.type
_entity_poly.pdbx_seq_one_letter_code
_entity_poly.pdbx_strand_id
1 'polypeptide(L)'
;MIVKPSIAFNDFAGTAKDVTARNVNGRNILSHRAQHSKIVTPAQAVTRNKLSKISRAYKQLSDSQITAWEVLASHLKGASSLGQSATLTAHNAFVKINSNRAMLGLPLLEDAPVYKADVPAVVYDELWVYSDVVIFTGLEVPSDSYRLVVKMSTAQSPGTSNGWSKTVVVAPGILPDWGDADITALYTDTFGITPVAGQKYYLECWFLDVNTGFTGESLKVSSVCKSGPAQYVPRVQFKESRYEGGANEGYIEELDFELIPGSVIVSNNMKVHCTGFSSGVVMQFAKYPKNMINACRCLHPVRSLDGKYRVMLIENYISLDKYRGYVQVTTSARGGQMGIRHYEIFSTALAGN
;
A
#
# COMPACT_ATOMS: atom_id res chain seq x y z
N MET A 1 -18.38 57.82 -41.84
CA MET A 1 -18.88 56.48 -42.21
C MET A 1 -17.77 55.48 -41.90
N ILE A 2 -17.80 54.85 -40.73
CA ILE A 2 -16.81 53.82 -40.38
C ILE A 2 -17.27 52.54 -41.07
N VAL A 3 -16.60 52.19 -42.16
CA VAL A 3 -16.85 50.96 -42.90
C VAL A 3 -16.46 49.79 -42.00
N LYS A 4 -17.45 49.04 -41.50
CA LYS A 4 -17.21 47.76 -40.83
C LYS A 4 -16.54 46.83 -41.87
N PRO A 5 -15.34 46.29 -41.62
CA PRO A 5 -14.75 45.34 -42.54
C PRO A 5 -15.68 44.13 -42.67
N SER A 6 -15.99 43.80 -43.93
CA SER A 6 -16.81 42.71 -44.48
C SER A 6 -17.53 41.74 -43.52
N ILE A 7 -18.81 41.54 -43.77
CA ILE A 7 -19.69 40.47 -43.25
C ILE A 7 -19.08 39.05 -43.28
N ALA A 8 -18.08 38.83 -44.15
CA ALA A 8 -17.37 37.57 -44.35
C ALA A 8 -16.56 37.05 -43.14
N PHE A 9 -16.34 37.84 -42.08
CA PHE A 9 -15.61 37.38 -40.89
C PHE A 9 -16.50 37.05 -39.68
N ASN A 10 -17.80 37.34 -39.72
CA ASN A 10 -18.69 36.99 -38.60
C ASN A 10 -18.98 35.49 -38.51
N ASP A 11 -18.80 34.76 -39.62
CA ASP A 11 -19.11 33.34 -39.73
C ASP A 11 -17.84 32.45 -39.77
N PHE A 12 -16.72 32.93 -39.23
CA PHE A 12 -15.49 32.13 -39.10
C PHE A 12 -15.66 31.07 -37.99
N ALA A 13 -16.40 30.02 -38.30
CA ALA A 13 -16.65 28.87 -37.46
C ALA A 13 -16.28 27.59 -38.22
N GLY A 14 -15.58 26.68 -37.56
CA GLY A 14 -15.18 25.42 -38.18
C GLY A 14 -13.78 24.99 -37.79
N THR A 15 -13.42 23.79 -38.20
CA THR A 15 -12.08 23.23 -37.94
C THR A 15 -11.37 23.02 -39.26
N ALA A 16 -10.13 23.52 -39.36
CA ALA A 16 -9.23 23.22 -40.47
C ALA A 16 -7.88 22.75 -39.89
N LYS A 17 -7.54 21.48 -40.16
CA LYS A 17 -6.34 20.81 -39.61
C LYS A 17 -6.26 20.97 -38.09
N ASP A 18 -5.22 21.66 -37.61
CA ASP A 18 -4.95 21.84 -36.19
C ASP A 18 -5.58 23.10 -35.60
N VAL A 19 -6.34 23.88 -36.37
CA VAL A 19 -6.93 25.13 -35.90
C VAL A 19 -8.45 25.01 -35.90
N THR A 20 -9.05 25.33 -34.75
CA THR A 20 -10.50 25.46 -34.59
C THR A 20 -10.83 26.93 -34.43
N ALA A 21 -11.69 27.45 -35.31
CA ALA A 21 -12.25 28.79 -35.23
C ALA A 21 -13.63 28.72 -34.57
N ARG A 22 -13.87 29.61 -33.60
CA ARG A 22 -15.20 29.82 -33.02
C ARG A 22 -15.43 31.31 -32.73
N ASN A 23 -16.65 31.78 -32.90
CA ASN A 23 -17.04 33.11 -32.44
C ASN A 23 -17.59 33.02 -31.02
N VAL A 24 -17.04 33.80 -30.08
CA VAL A 24 -17.54 33.91 -28.72
C VAL A 24 -17.68 35.39 -28.39
N ASN A 25 -18.91 35.82 -28.08
CA ASN A 25 -19.23 37.21 -27.72
C ASN A 25 -18.73 38.25 -28.75
N GLY A 26 -18.87 37.95 -30.05
CA GLY A 26 -18.45 38.85 -31.13
C GLY A 26 -16.95 38.86 -31.42
N ARG A 27 -16.17 37.97 -30.79
CA ARG A 27 -14.74 37.77 -31.06
C ARG A 27 -14.50 36.43 -31.72
N ASN A 28 -13.73 36.43 -32.80
CA ASN A 28 -13.22 35.20 -33.40
C ASN A 28 -12.04 34.69 -32.59
N ILE A 29 -12.19 33.50 -32.01
CA ILE A 29 -11.15 32.77 -31.27
C ILE A 29 -10.65 31.66 -32.18
N LEU A 30 -9.36 31.69 -32.49
CA LEU A 30 -8.64 30.60 -33.14
C LEU A 30 -7.86 29.85 -32.06
N SER A 31 -8.18 28.58 -31.86
CA SER A 31 -7.45 27.72 -30.93
C SER A 31 -6.79 26.57 -31.67
N HIS A 32 -5.52 26.30 -31.36
CA HIS A 32 -4.89 25.07 -31.77
C HIS A 32 -5.55 23.88 -31.05
N ARG A 33 -5.92 22.84 -31.78
CA ARG A 33 -6.36 21.58 -31.21
C ARG A 33 -5.17 20.99 -30.46
N ALA A 34 -5.38 20.69 -29.18
CA ALA A 34 -4.43 19.86 -28.43
C ALA A 34 -4.43 18.46 -29.06
N GLN A 35 -3.55 18.22 -30.02
CA GLN A 35 -3.28 16.88 -30.52
C GLN A 35 -2.43 16.16 -29.49
N HIS A 36 -2.74 14.88 -29.24
CA HIS A 36 -1.84 14.07 -28.44
C HIS A 36 -0.48 14.01 -29.14
N SER A 37 0.61 14.04 -28.36
CA SER A 37 1.93 13.82 -28.93
C SER A 37 1.93 12.52 -29.73
N LYS A 38 2.58 12.53 -30.91
CA LYS A 38 2.82 11.31 -31.69
C LYS A 38 3.85 10.41 -31.01
N ILE A 39 4.62 10.96 -30.07
CA ILE A 39 5.62 10.23 -29.30
C ILE A 39 4.89 9.47 -28.18
N VAL A 40 4.95 8.14 -28.25
CA VAL A 40 4.45 7.25 -27.21
C VAL A 40 5.61 6.86 -26.32
N THR A 41 5.52 7.18 -25.04
CA THR A 41 6.56 6.78 -24.08
C THR A 41 6.48 5.27 -23.81
N PRO A 42 7.57 4.60 -23.43
CA PRO A 42 7.53 3.17 -23.09
C PRO A 42 6.47 2.83 -22.04
N ALA A 43 6.31 3.66 -21.00
CA ALA A 43 5.29 3.49 -19.97
C ALA A 43 3.85 3.59 -20.53
N GLN A 44 3.61 4.51 -21.47
CA GLN A 44 2.31 4.61 -22.15
C GLN A 44 2.03 3.38 -23.03
N ALA A 45 3.05 2.86 -23.72
CA ALA A 45 2.93 1.64 -24.53
C ALA A 45 2.58 0.43 -23.65
N VAL A 46 3.26 0.25 -22.51
CA VAL A 46 2.97 -0.82 -21.54
C VAL A 46 1.53 -0.72 -21.04
N THR A 47 1.07 0.48 -20.66
CA THR A 47 -0.29 0.69 -20.16
C THR A 47 -1.34 0.38 -21.23
N ARG A 48 -1.13 0.84 -22.47
CA ARG A 48 -2.04 0.54 -23.59
C ARG A 48 -2.08 -0.95 -23.91
N ASN A 49 -0.94 -1.64 -23.85
CA ASN A 49 -0.87 -3.07 -24.06
C ASN A 49 -1.61 -3.85 -22.96
N LYS A 50 -1.47 -3.45 -21.69
CA LYS A 50 -2.22 -4.04 -20.57
C LYS A 50 -3.73 -3.88 -20.78
N LEU A 51 -4.20 -2.65 -21.05
CA LEU A 51 -5.63 -2.39 -21.31
C LEU A 51 -6.13 -3.20 -22.52
N SER A 52 -5.36 -3.25 -23.60
CA SER A 52 -5.71 -4.03 -24.79
C SER A 52 -5.80 -5.53 -24.51
N LYS A 53 -4.92 -6.07 -23.66
CA LYS A 53 -4.94 -7.47 -23.25
C LYS A 53 -6.19 -7.77 -22.41
N ILE A 54 -6.51 -6.92 -21.45
CA ILE A 54 -7.69 -7.05 -20.59
C ILE A 54 -8.97 -7.00 -21.44
N SER A 55 -9.13 -6.00 -22.31
CA SER A 55 -10.31 -5.91 -23.18
C SER A 55 -10.47 -7.09 -24.13
N ARG A 56 -9.36 -7.72 -24.58
CA ARG A 56 -9.43 -8.95 -25.38
C ARG A 56 -9.88 -10.15 -24.56
N ALA A 57 -9.43 -10.26 -23.30
CA ALA A 57 -9.82 -11.36 -22.41
C ALA A 57 -11.33 -11.37 -22.15
N TYR A 58 -11.97 -10.20 -22.03
CA TYR A 58 -13.43 -10.11 -21.90
C TYR A 58 -14.19 -10.81 -23.04
N LYS A 59 -13.67 -10.76 -24.28
CA LYS A 59 -14.31 -11.40 -25.44
C LYS A 59 -14.20 -12.92 -25.44
N GLN A 60 -13.41 -13.50 -24.54
CA GLN A 60 -13.23 -14.95 -24.40
C GLN A 60 -14.10 -15.53 -23.27
N LEU A 61 -14.81 -14.68 -22.53
CA LEU A 61 -15.69 -15.13 -21.46
C LEU A 61 -16.92 -15.84 -22.03
N SER A 62 -17.42 -16.83 -21.29
CA SER A 62 -18.71 -17.45 -21.57
C SER A 62 -19.87 -16.48 -21.32
N ASP A 63 -21.03 -16.76 -21.92
CA ASP A 63 -22.25 -15.98 -21.68
C ASP A 63 -22.60 -15.91 -20.17
N SER A 64 -22.42 -17.03 -19.45
CA SER A 64 -22.67 -17.08 -18.00
C SER A 64 -21.76 -16.15 -17.19
N GLN A 65 -20.49 -16.05 -17.58
CA GLN A 65 -19.53 -15.13 -16.96
C GLN A 65 -19.88 -13.69 -17.29
N ILE A 66 -20.25 -13.40 -18.53
CA ILE A 66 -20.69 -12.07 -18.95
C ILE A 66 -21.91 -11.62 -18.13
N THR A 67 -22.91 -12.49 -17.94
CA THR A 67 -24.07 -12.19 -17.09
C THR A 67 -23.66 -11.92 -15.63
N ALA A 68 -22.72 -12.67 -15.07
CA ALA A 68 -22.21 -12.39 -13.72
C ALA A 68 -21.54 -11.00 -13.64
N TRP A 69 -20.82 -10.59 -14.68
CA TRP A 69 -20.24 -9.25 -14.77
C TRP A 69 -21.29 -8.14 -14.96
N GLU A 70 -22.40 -8.42 -15.63
CA GLU A 70 -23.54 -7.49 -15.74
C GLU A 70 -24.20 -7.25 -14.38
N VAL A 71 -24.44 -8.33 -13.63
CA VAL A 71 -24.97 -8.26 -12.26
C VAL A 71 -24.04 -7.43 -11.40
N LEU A 72 -22.74 -7.71 -11.41
CA LEU A 72 -21.76 -6.94 -10.66
C LEU A 72 -21.75 -5.46 -11.08
N ALA A 73 -21.77 -5.18 -12.38
CA ALA A 73 -21.73 -3.82 -12.90
C ALA A 73 -22.93 -2.97 -12.43
N SER A 74 -24.09 -3.61 -12.19
CA SER A 74 -25.27 -2.94 -11.63
C SER A 74 -25.06 -2.42 -10.19
N HIS A 75 -24.18 -3.07 -9.42
CA HIS A 75 -23.82 -2.65 -8.06
C HIS A 75 -22.72 -1.58 -8.06
N LEU A 76 -21.90 -1.52 -9.11
CA LEU A 76 -20.82 -0.55 -9.23
C LEU A 76 -21.34 0.80 -9.74
N LYS A 77 -21.47 1.78 -8.84
CA LYS A 77 -21.81 3.15 -9.24
C LYS A 77 -20.64 3.81 -9.97
N GLY A 78 -20.90 4.45 -11.11
CA GLY A 78 -19.96 5.36 -11.76
C GLY A 78 -19.86 6.70 -11.03
N ALA A 79 -18.76 7.42 -11.24
CA ALA A 79 -18.59 8.77 -10.70
C ALA A 79 -19.69 9.72 -11.22
N SER A 80 -20.41 10.38 -10.30
CA SER A 80 -21.44 11.37 -10.62
C SER A 80 -20.78 12.74 -10.74
N SER A 81 -20.56 13.24 -11.96
CA SER A 81 -20.00 14.57 -12.19
C SER A 81 -21.06 15.66 -12.38
N LEU A 82 -22.30 15.28 -12.68
CA LEU A 82 -23.42 16.20 -12.99
C LEU A 82 -24.78 15.72 -12.45
N GLY A 83 -24.80 14.93 -11.37
CA GLY A 83 -26.04 14.45 -10.74
C GLY A 83 -26.68 13.21 -11.38
N GLN A 84 -26.09 12.68 -12.45
CA GLN A 84 -26.45 11.38 -13.03
C GLN A 84 -25.31 10.38 -12.77
N SER A 85 -25.59 9.34 -11.99
CA SER A 85 -24.66 8.22 -11.84
C SER A 85 -24.63 7.43 -13.14
N ALA A 86 -23.50 7.42 -13.83
CA ALA A 86 -23.33 6.55 -14.99
C ALA A 86 -23.38 5.09 -14.52
N THR A 87 -24.31 4.30 -15.05
CA THR A 87 -24.32 2.84 -14.88
C THR A 87 -23.13 2.25 -15.61
N LEU A 88 -22.39 1.38 -14.94
CA LEU A 88 -21.24 0.71 -15.51
C LEU A 88 -21.73 -0.46 -16.41
N THR A 89 -21.06 -0.70 -17.53
CA THR A 89 -21.29 -1.91 -18.34
C THR A 89 -20.44 -3.07 -17.81
N ALA A 90 -20.82 -4.31 -18.10
CA ALA A 90 -20.04 -5.50 -17.74
C ALA A 90 -18.59 -5.43 -18.25
N HIS A 91 -18.37 -5.02 -19.50
CA HIS A 91 -17.02 -4.80 -20.03
C HIS A 91 -16.24 -3.75 -19.24
N ASN A 92 -16.88 -2.63 -18.86
CA ASN A 92 -16.21 -1.60 -18.07
C ASN A 92 -15.90 -2.08 -16.65
N ALA A 93 -16.76 -2.92 -16.06
CA ALA A 93 -16.55 -3.50 -14.73
C ALA A 93 -15.37 -4.46 -14.78
N PHE A 94 -15.36 -5.34 -15.78
CA PHE A 94 -14.27 -6.26 -16.06
C PHE A 94 -12.95 -5.50 -16.23
N VAL A 95 -12.91 -4.50 -17.12
CA VAL A 95 -11.69 -3.71 -17.37
C VAL A 95 -11.23 -2.98 -16.12
N LYS A 96 -12.15 -2.35 -15.35
CA LYS A 96 -11.82 -1.62 -14.12
C LYS A 96 -11.17 -2.55 -13.09
N ILE A 97 -11.84 -3.64 -12.73
CA ILE A 97 -11.37 -4.59 -11.73
C ILE A 97 -10.06 -5.25 -12.16
N ASN A 98 -9.99 -5.72 -13.39
CA ASN A 98 -8.80 -6.40 -13.89
C ASN A 98 -7.62 -5.45 -14.13
N SER A 99 -7.86 -4.15 -14.36
CA SER A 99 -6.78 -3.15 -14.39
C SER A 99 -6.14 -2.96 -13.01
N ASN A 100 -6.95 -2.95 -11.95
CA ASN A 100 -6.46 -2.89 -10.57
C ASN A 100 -5.62 -4.12 -10.23
N ARG A 101 -6.09 -5.32 -10.59
CA ARG A 101 -5.35 -6.57 -10.38
C ARG A 101 -4.05 -6.61 -11.18
N ALA A 102 -4.09 -6.19 -12.45
CA ALA A 102 -2.91 -6.12 -13.32
C ALA A 102 -1.89 -5.06 -12.89
N MET A 103 -2.30 -4.05 -12.11
CA MET A 103 -1.38 -3.10 -11.46
C MET A 103 -0.53 -3.80 -10.40
N LEU A 104 -1.09 -4.79 -9.69
CA LEU A 104 -0.41 -5.63 -8.71
C LEU A 104 0.30 -6.87 -9.32
N GLY A 105 0.27 -7.03 -10.64
CA GLY A 105 0.82 -8.22 -11.30
C GLY A 105 -0.01 -9.49 -11.10
N LEU A 106 -1.25 -9.38 -10.61
CA LEU A 106 -2.14 -10.51 -10.37
C LEU A 106 -2.80 -10.99 -11.68
N PRO A 107 -3.18 -12.28 -11.77
CA PRO A 107 -3.92 -12.80 -12.91
C PRO A 107 -5.30 -12.15 -13.02
N LEU A 108 -5.84 -12.14 -14.24
CA LEU A 108 -7.18 -11.63 -14.51
C LEU A 108 -8.24 -12.54 -13.86
N LEU A 109 -9.30 -11.94 -13.35
CA LEU A 109 -10.51 -12.67 -12.98
C LEU A 109 -11.36 -12.89 -14.23
N GLU A 110 -11.67 -14.14 -14.51
CA GLU A 110 -12.65 -14.53 -15.53
C GLU A 110 -14.07 -14.44 -14.94
N ASP A 111 -14.23 -14.95 -13.71
CA ASP A 111 -15.49 -14.88 -12.97
C ASP A 111 -15.62 -13.55 -12.21
N ALA A 112 -16.82 -12.97 -12.24
CA ALA A 112 -17.09 -11.73 -11.53
C ALA A 112 -17.01 -11.94 -10.01
N PRO A 113 -16.23 -11.11 -9.28
CA PRO A 113 -16.17 -11.21 -7.83
C PRO A 113 -17.50 -10.82 -7.18
N VAL A 114 -17.83 -11.47 -6.06
CA VAL A 114 -19.02 -11.13 -5.28
C VAL A 114 -18.81 -9.81 -4.57
N TYR A 115 -19.72 -8.85 -4.81
CA TYR A 115 -19.75 -7.60 -4.07
C TYR A 115 -20.37 -7.83 -2.68
N LYS A 116 -19.55 -7.80 -1.63
CA LYS A 116 -19.97 -8.01 -0.24
C LYS A 116 -20.14 -6.71 0.54
N ALA A 117 -19.15 -5.83 0.43
CA ALA A 117 -19.07 -4.56 1.12
C ALA A 117 -18.13 -3.63 0.36
N ASP A 118 -18.26 -2.33 0.60
CA ASP A 118 -17.31 -1.34 0.12
C ASP A 118 -15.96 -1.50 0.82
N VAL A 119 -14.89 -1.27 0.05
CA VAL A 119 -13.55 -1.14 0.62
C VAL A 119 -13.50 0.21 1.35
N PRO A 120 -13.10 0.23 2.63
CA PRO A 120 -13.09 1.45 3.44
C PRO A 120 -12.07 2.47 2.93
N ALA A 121 -12.29 3.73 3.32
CA ALA A 121 -11.31 4.80 3.10
C ALA A 121 -10.04 4.56 3.92
N VAL A 122 -8.93 5.16 3.48
CA VAL A 122 -7.67 5.09 4.20
C VAL A 122 -7.74 5.98 5.44
N VAL A 123 -7.44 5.41 6.61
CA VAL A 123 -7.31 6.12 7.88
C VAL A 123 -5.88 5.90 8.38
N TYR A 124 -5.23 6.98 8.80
CA TYR A 124 -3.86 6.98 9.32
C TYR A 124 -3.71 8.06 10.39
N ASP A 125 -2.73 7.89 11.28
CA ASP A 125 -2.42 8.88 12.33
C ASP A 125 -1.56 10.02 11.76
N GLU A 126 -0.41 9.68 11.18
CA GLU A 126 0.54 10.66 10.67
C GLU A 126 1.14 10.30 9.31
N LEU A 127 1.44 11.35 8.54
CA LEU A 127 2.20 11.27 7.29
C LEU A 127 3.50 12.05 7.46
N TRP A 128 4.61 11.33 7.39
CA TRP A 128 5.96 11.87 7.45
C TRP A 128 6.48 12.06 6.02
N VAL A 129 6.89 13.30 5.69
CA VAL A 129 7.55 13.61 4.41
C VAL A 129 8.83 14.38 4.73
N TYR A 130 9.96 13.70 4.62
CA TYR A 130 11.30 14.20 4.84
C TYR A 130 12.18 13.74 3.67
N SER A 131 13.40 14.29 3.58
CA SER A 131 14.32 13.93 2.51
C SER A 131 14.75 12.46 2.55
N ASP A 132 14.75 11.84 3.73
CA ASP A 132 15.20 10.48 3.99
C ASP A 132 14.07 9.50 4.31
N VAL A 133 12.86 9.98 4.57
CA VAL A 133 11.70 9.12 4.84
C VAL A 133 10.39 9.71 4.30
N VAL A 134 9.61 8.86 3.66
CA VAL A 134 8.21 9.08 3.31
C VAL A 134 7.40 7.90 3.82
N ILE A 135 6.65 8.10 4.90
CA ILE A 135 5.94 7.01 5.57
C ILE A 135 4.60 7.46 6.12
N PHE A 136 3.59 6.60 5.97
CA PHE A 136 2.35 6.67 6.73
C PHE A 136 2.49 5.81 7.99
N THR A 137 2.09 6.33 9.14
CA THR A 137 2.08 5.57 10.41
C THR A 137 0.67 5.49 10.98
N GLY A 138 0.39 4.44 11.75
CA GLY A 138 -0.94 4.24 12.35
C GLY A 138 -2.04 3.97 11.32
N LEU A 139 -1.70 3.35 10.19
CA LEU A 139 -2.68 2.91 9.20
C LEU A 139 -3.60 1.85 9.79
N GLU A 140 -4.90 2.10 9.74
CA GLU A 140 -5.90 1.09 10.02
C GLU A 140 -6.09 0.23 8.77
N VAL A 141 -5.76 -1.06 8.86
CA VAL A 141 -5.92 -2.02 7.76
C VAL A 141 -7.00 -3.04 8.14
N PRO A 142 -8.25 -2.87 7.67
CA PRO A 142 -9.37 -3.71 8.13
C PRO A 142 -9.38 -5.15 7.58
N SER A 143 -8.52 -5.47 6.61
CA SER A 143 -8.43 -6.79 5.99
C SER A 143 -7.01 -7.08 5.50
N ASP A 144 -6.54 -8.31 5.74
CA ASP A 144 -5.24 -8.81 5.26
C ASP A 144 -5.12 -8.85 3.74
N SER A 145 -6.27 -8.85 3.04
CA SER A 145 -6.30 -8.80 1.58
C SER A 145 -6.10 -7.40 1.01
N TYR A 146 -6.13 -6.36 1.84
CA TYR A 146 -6.00 -4.99 1.37
C TYR A 146 -4.53 -4.63 1.17
N ARG A 147 -4.27 -3.89 0.10
CA ARG A 147 -2.98 -3.27 -0.21
C ARG A 147 -3.19 -1.79 -0.39
N LEU A 148 -2.30 -1.00 0.18
CA LEU A 148 -2.33 0.44 0.03
C LEU A 148 -1.71 0.80 -1.32
N VAL A 149 -2.48 1.48 -2.16
CA VAL A 149 -1.97 2.09 -3.39
C VAL A 149 -1.66 3.53 -3.10
N VAL A 150 -0.48 4.01 -3.48
CA VAL A 150 -0.08 5.41 -3.33
C VAL A 150 0.38 5.96 -4.67
N LYS A 151 -0.22 7.07 -5.06
CA LYS A 151 0.33 7.98 -6.06
C LYS A 151 0.99 9.16 -5.37
N MET A 152 2.10 9.61 -5.90
CA MET A 152 2.83 10.77 -5.39
C MET A 152 3.34 11.63 -6.53
N SER A 153 3.35 12.95 -6.35
CA SER A 153 3.97 13.88 -7.29
C SER A 153 5.47 14.01 -7.06
N THR A 154 6.21 14.50 -8.05
CA THR A 154 7.54 15.09 -7.82
C THR A 154 7.43 16.40 -7.04
N ALA A 155 8.58 16.95 -6.63
CA ALA A 155 8.69 18.23 -5.94
C ALA A 155 7.90 19.35 -6.66
N GLN A 156 7.02 20.02 -5.94
CA GLN A 156 6.29 21.20 -6.38
C GLN A 156 6.68 22.42 -5.53
N SER A 157 6.62 23.61 -6.12
CA SER A 157 6.77 24.84 -5.34
C SER A 157 5.72 24.89 -4.21
N PRO A 158 6.07 25.35 -3.00
CA PRO A 158 5.14 25.52 -1.87
C PRO A 158 3.88 26.30 -2.22
N GLY A 159 3.99 27.29 -3.12
CA GLY A 159 2.88 28.12 -3.57
C GLY A 159 1.92 27.42 -4.54
N THR A 160 2.22 26.20 -4.98
CA THR A 160 1.32 25.44 -5.86
C THR A 160 0.08 25.04 -5.06
N SER A 161 -1.11 25.41 -5.54
CA SER A 161 -2.40 25.08 -4.92
C SER A 161 -3.02 23.78 -5.43
N ASN A 162 -2.70 23.36 -6.65
CA ASN A 162 -3.20 22.12 -7.26
C ASN A 162 -2.10 21.41 -8.07
N GLY A 163 -1.65 20.26 -7.55
CA GLY A 163 -0.67 19.39 -8.20
C GLY A 163 -1.20 17.98 -8.50
N TRP A 164 -2.51 17.73 -8.37
CA TRP A 164 -3.08 16.38 -8.44
C TRP A 164 -2.91 15.71 -9.81
N SER A 165 -2.80 16.49 -10.89
CA SER A 165 -2.54 15.96 -12.24
C SER A 165 -1.10 15.49 -12.45
N LYS A 166 -0.20 15.75 -11.49
CA LYS A 166 1.23 15.41 -11.56
C LYS A 166 1.60 14.18 -10.72
N THR A 167 0.62 13.57 -10.05
CA THR A 167 0.87 12.36 -9.25
C THR A 167 0.96 11.13 -10.15
N VAL A 168 1.94 10.27 -9.91
CA VAL A 168 2.06 8.95 -10.56
C VAL A 168 2.07 7.87 -9.48
N VAL A 169 1.66 6.65 -9.84
CA VAL A 169 1.67 5.51 -8.90
C VAL A 169 3.12 5.21 -8.53
N VAL A 170 3.46 5.37 -7.24
CA VAL A 170 4.79 5.05 -6.69
C VAL A 170 4.76 3.72 -5.94
N ALA A 171 3.67 3.47 -5.21
CA ALA A 171 3.44 2.20 -4.53
C ALA A 171 2.16 1.57 -5.11
N PRO A 172 2.27 0.58 -6.02
CA PRO A 172 1.10 -0.01 -6.65
C PRO A 172 0.26 -0.85 -5.69
N GLY A 173 0.82 -1.29 -4.56
CA GLY A 173 0.13 -2.06 -3.53
C GLY A 173 1.06 -2.52 -2.42
N ILE A 174 1.44 -1.60 -1.53
CA ILE A 174 2.23 -1.94 -0.34
C ILE A 174 1.33 -2.61 0.69
N LEU A 175 1.82 -3.67 1.33
CA LEU A 175 1.21 -4.22 2.54
C LEU A 175 1.73 -3.41 3.72
N PRO A 176 0.89 -2.65 4.43
CA PRO A 176 1.34 -1.97 5.64
C PRO A 176 1.80 -2.97 6.68
N ASP A 177 2.84 -2.60 7.39
CA ASP A 177 3.52 -3.43 8.38
C ASP A 177 3.24 -2.81 9.75
N TRP A 178 2.34 -3.44 10.52
CA TRP A 178 1.91 -2.91 11.83
C TRP A 178 1.38 -1.47 11.81
N GLY A 179 0.69 -1.11 10.71
CA GLY A 179 0.17 0.23 10.49
C GLY A 179 1.17 1.20 9.87
N ASP A 180 2.40 0.77 9.59
CA ASP A 180 3.42 1.59 8.95
C ASP A 180 3.55 1.22 7.46
N ALA A 181 3.52 2.20 6.57
CA ALA A 181 3.73 2.01 5.13
C ALA A 181 4.83 2.94 4.62
N ASP A 182 6.06 2.44 4.65
CA ASP A 182 7.25 3.15 4.15
C ASP A 182 7.30 3.07 2.62
N ILE A 183 7.13 4.22 1.97
CA ILE A 183 7.16 4.33 0.50
C ILE A 183 8.43 5.03 0.01
N THR A 184 9.42 5.24 0.88
CA THR A 184 10.65 5.99 0.57
C THR A 184 11.40 5.37 -0.60
N ALA A 185 11.74 4.08 -0.49
CA ALA A 185 12.47 3.36 -1.53
C ALA A 185 11.68 3.33 -2.84
N LEU A 186 10.36 3.05 -2.76
CA LEU A 186 9.47 3.01 -3.92
C LEU A 186 9.38 4.36 -4.65
N TYR A 187 9.34 5.46 -3.88
CA TYR A 187 9.38 6.81 -4.43
C TYR A 187 10.71 7.08 -5.14
N THR A 188 11.84 6.75 -4.50
CA THR A 188 13.17 6.94 -5.08
C THR A 188 13.39 6.07 -6.30
N ASP A 189 12.91 4.82 -6.33
CA ASP A 189 12.99 3.94 -7.49
C ASP A 189 12.15 4.48 -8.66
N THR A 190 10.99 5.08 -8.36
CA THR A 190 10.10 5.63 -9.40
C THR A 190 10.66 6.88 -10.05
N PHE A 191 11.27 7.78 -9.28
CA PHE A 191 11.70 9.09 -9.78
C PHE A 191 13.22 9.28 -9.89
N GLY A 192 14.03 8.37 -9.33
CA GLY A 192 15.48 8.49 -9.24
C GLY A 192 15.97 9.62 -8.33
N ILE A 193 15.07 10.21 -7.52
CA ILE A 193 15.37 11.32 -6.62
C ILE A 193 14.72 11.10 -5.26
N THR A 194 15.30 11.69 -4.22
CA THR A 194 14.67 11.75 -2.90
C THR A 194 13.82 13.02 -2.76
N PRO A 195 12.90 13.08 -1.78
CA PRO A 195 12.21 14.33 -1.47
C PRO A 195 13.18 15.45 -1.09
N VAL A 196 12.79 16.69 -1.37
CA VAL A 196 13.61 17.88 -1.15
C VAL A 196 12.93 18.76 -0.11
N ALA A 197 13.64 19.03 0.98
CA ALA A 197 13.18 19.89 2.06
C ALA A 197 12.68 21.25 1.53
N GLY A 198 11.55 21.69 2.05
CA GLY A 198 10.89 22.93 1.65
C GLY A 198 10.08 22.84 0.36
N GLN A 199 10.06 21.71 -0.36
CA GLN A 199 9.18 21.50 -1.51
C GLN A 199 7.87 20.80 -1.11
N LYS A 200 6.80 21.05 -1.85
CA LYS A 200 5.47 20.49 -1.62
C LYS A 200 5.24 19.24 -2.46
N TYR A 201 4.57 18.26 -1.87
CA TYR A 201 4.23 16.97 -2.46
C TYR A 201 2.73 16.73 -2.35
N TYR A 202 2.17 16.13 -3.40
CA TYR A 202 0.78 15.72 -3.47
C TYR A 202 0.72 14.19 -3.48
N LEU A 203 -0.08 13.61 -2.59
CA LEU A 203 -0.27 12.18 -2.45
C LEU A 203 -1.75 11.83 -2.59
N GLU A 204 -2.05 10.85 -3.41
CA GLU A 204 -3.38 10.23 -3.50
C GLU A 204 -3.25 8.75 -3.14
N CYS A 205 -3.99 8.29 -2.15
CA CYS A 205 -3.94 6.89 -1.71
C CYS A 205 -5.33 6.27 -1.52
N TRP A 206 -5.41 4.95 -1.71
CA TRP A 206 -6.63 4.16 -1.50
C TRP A 206 -6.25 2.71 -1.22
N PHE A 207 -7.13 1.98 -0.52
CA PHE A 207 -7.00 0.53 -0.39
C PHE A 207 -7.50 -0.19 -1.65
N LEU A 208 -6.80 -1.25 -2.04
CA LEU A 208 -7.15 -2.18 -3.11
C LEU A 208 -7.20 -3.59 -2.54
N ASP A 209 -8.32 -4.29 -2.70
CA ASP A 209 -8.47 -5.68 -2.29
C ASP A 209 -7.88 -6.63 -3.34
N VAL A 210 -6.82 -7.36 -2.99
CA VAL A 210 -6.13 -8.25 -3.93
C VAL A 210 -7.00 -9.41 -4.40
N ASN A 211 -8.02 -9.79 -3.64
CA ASN A 211 -8.88 -10.92 -3.98
C ASN A 211 -9.90 -10.51 -5.03
N THR A 212 -10.55 -9.37 -4.84
CA THR A 212 -11.66 -8.91 -5.70
C THR A 212 -11.26 -7.87 -6.73
N GLY A 213 -10.18 -7.12 -6.49
CA GLY A 213 -9.80 -5.95 -7.29
C GLY A 213 -10.65 -4.70 -7.04
N PHE A 214 -11.53 -4.72 -6.02
CA PHE A 214 -12.24 -3.52 -5.57
C PHE A 214 -11.28 -2.52 -4.91
N THR A 215 -11.66 -1.25 -4.94
CA THR A 215 -10.88 -0.15 -4.38
C THR A 215 -11.75 0.75 -3.51
N GLY A 216 -11.18 1.25 -2.43
CA GLY A 216 -11.81 2.27 -1.59
C GLY A 216 -11.79 3.65 -2.24
N GLU A 217 -12.33 4.63 -1.52
CA GLU A 217 -12.27 6.02 -1.94
C GLU A 217 -10.82 6.55 -1.88
N SER A 218 -10.45 7.37 -2.86
CA SER A 218 -9.16 8.06 -2.88
C SER A 218 -9.10 9.15 -1.81
N LEU A 219 -8.20 8.99 -0.86
CA LEU A 219 -7.76 10.05 0.03
C LEU A 219 -6.69 10.91 -0.65
N LYS A 220 -6.82 12.23 -0.55
CA LYS A 220 -5.90 13.19 -1.15
C LYS A 220 -5.29 14.07 -0.06
N VAL A 221 -3.97 14.01 0.08
CA VAL A 221 -3.20 14.80 1.04
C VAL A 221 -2.04 15.51 0.37
N SER A 222 -1.72 16.70 0.85
CA SER A 222 -0.51 17.41 0.42
C SER A 222 0.32 17.78 1.63
N SER A 223 1.64 17.64 1.53
CA SER A 223 2.57 17.96 2.61
C SER A 223 3.80 18.66 2.06
N VAL A 224 4.38 19.56 2.86
CA VAL A 224 5.69 20.15 2.57
C VAL A 224 6.73 19.26 3.20
N CYS A 225 7.72 18.85 2.42
CA CYS A 225 8.85 18.08 2.91
C CYS A 225 9.57 18.88 3.99
N LYS A 226 9.59 18.36 5.21
CA LYS A 226 10.18 19.03 6.37
C LYS A 226 11.70 19.04 6.26
N SER A 227 12.33 20.05 6.87
CA SER A 227 13.79 20.13 7.00
C SER A 227 14.26 19.44 8.29
N GLY A 228 15.52 19.00 8.28
CA GLY A 228 16.12 18.26 9.39
C GLY A 228 15.89 16.74 9.30
N PRO A 229 16.48 15.97 10.21
CA PRO A 229 16.24 14.53 10.27
C PRO A 229 14.78 14.26 10.62
N ALA A 230 14.21 13.21 10.05
CA ALA A 230 12.93 12.72 10.50
C ALA A 230 12.98 12.36 11.99
N GLN A 231 11.99 12.83 12.75
CA GLN A 231 11.83 12.42 14.15
C GLN A 231 11.14 11.05 14.26
N TYR A 232 10.73 10.48 13.13
CA TYR A 232 10.25 9.12 13.06
C TYR A 232 11.37 8.14 13.43
N VAL A 233 11.11 7.33 14.44
CA VAL A 233 12.00 6.23 14.82
C VAL A 233 11.28 4.93 14.44
N PRO A 234 11.82 4.14 13.49
CA PRO A 234 11.18 2.90 13.09
C PRO A 234 11.21 1.88 14.21
N ARG A 235 10.16 1.04 14.27
CA ARG A 235 10.08 -0.09 15.19
C ARG A 235 11.25 -1.04 14.99
N VAL A 236 11.72 -1.63 16.08
CA VAL A 236 12.75 -2.64 16.02
C VAL A 236 12.06 -3.97 15.69
N GLN A 237 12.25 -4.44 14.46
CA GLN A 237 11.62 -5.66 13.98
C GLN A 237 12.62 -6.81 13.78
N PHE A 238 12.15 -8.00 14.15
CA PHE A 238 12.81 -9.27 13.97
C PHE A 238 11.92 -10.14 13.10
N LYS A 239 12.38 -10.36 11.87
CA LYS A 239 11.69 -11.13 10.84
C LYS A 239 12.58 -12.29 10.42
N GLU A 240 11.96 -13.32 9.87
CA GLU A 240 12.66 -14.51 9.37
C GLU A 240 13.81 -14.16 8.40
N SER A 241 13.65 -13.13 7.57
CA SER A 241 14.69 -12.65 6.65
C SER A 241 15.97 -12.15 7.31
N ARG A 242 15.97 -11.94 8.63
CA ARG A 242 17.14 -11.49 9.43
C ARG A 242 17.69 -12.59 10.33
N TYR A 243 17.08 -13.77 10.33
CA TYR A 243 17.50 -14.90 11.14
C TYR A 243 18.80 -15.50 10.59
N GLU A 244 19.84 -15.58 11.43
CA GLU A 244 21.16 -16.08 11.01
C GLU A 244 21.53 -17.44 11.62
N GLY A 245 20.69 -17.95 12.53
CA GLY A 245 20.90 -19.25 13.16
C GLY A 245 20.49 -19.28 14.62
N GLY A 246 20.68 -20.43 15.26
CA GLY A 246 20.20 -20.69 16.61
C GLY A 246 20.60 -22.09 17.07
N ALA A 247 20.92 -22.24 18.36
CA ALA A 247 21.10 -23.55 18.97
C ALA A 247 19.72 -24.05 19.41
N ASN A 248 19.20 -25.10 18.77
CA ASN A 248 17.79 -25.46 18.93
C ASN A 248 17.55 -26.88 19.43
N GLU A 249 16.66 -26.95 20.41
CA GLU A 249 15.75 -28.06 20.67
C GLU A 249 14.39 -27.69 20.03
N GLY A 250 14.33 -27.38 18.72
CA GLY A 250 13.12 -26.86 18.05
C GLY A 250 13.32 -26.14 16.69
N TYR A 251 12.27 -25.52 16.16
CA TYR A 251 12.28 -24.58 15.02
C TYR A 251 11.10 -23.58 15.11
N ILE A 252 11.13 -22.52 14.30
CA ILE A 252 10.09 -21.48 14.23
C ILE A 252 9.45 -21.55 12.86
N GLU A 253 8.11 -21.62 12.84
CA GLU A 253 7.31 -21.67 11.62
C GLU A 253 6.97 -20.27 11.12
N GLU A 254 6.66 -19.36 12.03
CA GLU A 254 6.33 -17.97 11.72
C GLU A 254 7.01 -17.07 12.77
N LEU A 255 7.66 -16.01 12.30
CA LEU A 255 8.37 -15.04 13.14
C LEU A 255 7.98 -13.62 12.74
N ASP A 256 7.17 -12.99 13.58
CA ASP A 256 6.96 -11.55 13.55
C ASP A 256 7.02 -10.99 14.98
N PHE A 257 8.13 -10.35 15.28
CA PHE A 257 8.44 -9.87 16.62
C PHE A 257 8.95 -8.44 16.55
N GLU A 258 8.34 -7.55 17.33
CA GLU A 258 8.71 -6.13 17.35
C GLU A 258 8.81 -5.52 18.75
N LEU A 259 9.71 -4.55 18.86
CA LEU A 259 9.86 -3.70 20.02
C LEU A 259 9.55 -2.26 19.63
N ILE A 260 8.66 -1.64 20.40
CA ILE A 260 8.33 -0.23 20.23
C ILE A 260 9.58 0.60 20.61
N PRO A 261 10.04 1.53 19.75
CA PRO A 261 11.26 2.29 20.02
C PRO A 261 11.17 3.06 21.32
N GLY A 262 12.21 2.94 22.16
CA GLY A 262 12.27 3.64 23.44
C GLY A 262 11.24 3.17 24.48
N SER A 263 10.51 2.08 24.22
CA SER A 263 9.50 1.52 25.10
C SER A 263 9.83 0.07 25.47
N VAL A 264 9.38 -0.35 26.65
CA VAL A 264 9.42 -1.75 27.08
C VAL A 264 8.28 -2.59 26.48
N ILE A 265 7.46 -2.00 25.61
CA ILE A 265 6.35 -2.73 25.00
C ILE A 265 6.88 -3.63 23.86
N VAL A 266 6.48 -4.88 23.95
CA VAL A 266 6.86 -5.97 23.06
C VAL A 266 5.62 -6.52 22.40
N SER A 267 5.57 -6.54 21.07
CA SER A 267 4.50 -7.21 20.33
C SER A 267 5.05 -8.42 19.60
N ASN A 268 4.31 -9.52 19.66
CA ASN A 268 4.80 -10.81 19.21
C ASN A 268 3.67 -11.60 18.53
N ASN A 269 3.93 -12.03 17.31
CA ASN A 269 3.14 -12.99 16.56
C ASN A 269 4.08 -14.08 16.00
N MET A 270 4.14 -15.22 16.68
CA MET A 270 5.09 -16.28 16.36
C MET A 270 4.44 -17.66 16.49
N LYS A 271 4.84 -18.60 15.61
CA LYS A 271 4.54 -20.02 15.73
C LYS A 271 5.82 -20.80 15.96
N VAL A 272 5.85 -21.57 17.05
CA VAL A 272 7.07 -22.20 17.55
C VAL A 272 6.83 -23.68 17.76
N HIS A 273 7.80 -24.49 17.31
CA HIS A 273 7.85 -25.91 17.55
C HIS A 273 9.09 -26.28 18.39
N CYS A 274 8.88 -26.82 19.58
CA CYS A 274 9.89 -27.29 20.52
C CYS A 274 10.03 -28.81 20.47
N THR A 275 11.25 -29.34 20.56
CA THR A 275 11.52 -30.79 20.62
C THR A 275 11.55 -31.34 22.05
N GLY A 276 11.74 -30.50 23.07
CA GLY A 276 11.83 -30.87 24.49
C GLY A 276 10.70 -30.33 25.37
N PHE A 277 10.65 -30.79 26.64
CA PHE A 277 9.59 -30.42 27.61
C PHE A 277 9.87 -29.12 28.38
N SER A 278 11.10 -28.60 28.28
CA SER A 278 11.58 -27.35 28.90
C SER A 278 12.54 -26.59 27.96
N SER A 279 12.53 -26.97 26.69
CA SER A 279 13.41 -26.48 25.64
C SER A 279 13.01 -25.08 25.22
N GLY A 280 13.96 -24.15 25.20
CA GLY A 280 13.78 -22.87 24.54
C GLY A 280 14.23 -22.95 23.09
N VAL A 281 13.55 -22.25 22.20
CA VAL A 281 14.06 -22.00 20.85
C VAL A 281 14.84 -20.69 20.89
N VAL A 282 16.09 -20.75 20.45
CA VAL A 282 17.01 -19.61 20.48
C VAL A 282 17.19 -19.11 19.06
N MET A 283 16.90 -17.83 18.85
CA MET A 283 17.12 -17.14 17.58
C MET A 283 18.26 -16.16 17.71
N GLN A 284 19.17 -16.15 16.73
CA GLN A 284 20.25 -15.17 16.62
C GLN A 284 20.04 -14.30 15.37
N PHE A 285 20.24 -13.00 15.53
CA PHE A 285 20.11 -12.00 14.46
C PHE A 285 21.40 -11.16 14.39
N ALA A 286 21.96 -11.01 13.18
CA ALA A 286 23.23 -10.32 12.91
C ALA A 286 23.37 -8.91 13.49
N LYS A 287 22.24 -8.19 13.51
CA LYS A 287 22.26 -6.73 13.52
C LYS A 287 21.62 -6.21 14.78
N TYR A 288 22.42 -5.51 15.57
CA TYR A 288 21.94 -4.73 16.72
C TYR A 288 21.06 -3.57 16.23
N PRO A 289 19.76 -3.55 16.57
CA PRO A 289 18.89 -2.44 16.23
C PRO A 289 19.23 -1.24 17.10
N LYS A 290 19.46 -0.08 16.48
CA LYS A 290 19.54 1.20 17.21
C LYS A 290 18.17 1.39 17.90
N ASN A 291 18.16 1.69 19.20
CA ASN A 291 16.96 1.92 20.03
C ASN A 291 16.30 0.68 20.67
N MET A 292 16.95 -0.48 20.66
CA MET A 292 16.50 -1.61 21.47
C MET A 292 16.92 -1.47 22.95
N ILE A 293 16.04 -1.88 23.86
CA ILE A 293 16.32 -1.95 25.30
C ILE A 293 17.17 -3.20 25.60
N ASN A 294 18.18 -3.05 26.46
CA ASN A 294 19.05 -4.16 26.89
C ASN A 294 18.24 -5.24 27.61
N ALA A 295 18.57 -6.51 27.30
CA ALA A 295 18.06 -7.75 27.89
C ALA A 295 16.78 -7.63 28.74
N CYS A 296 15.63 -7.99 28.18
CA CYS A 296 14.35 -7.92 28.86
C CYS A 296 13.61 -9.26 28.83
N ARG A 297 12.82 -9.53 29.86
CA ARG A 297 11.90 -10.68 29.94
C ARG A 297 10.45 -10.20 29.81
N CYS A 298 9.67 -10.87 28.98
CA CYS A 298 8.24 -10.64 28.85
C CYS A 298 7.50 -11.98 28.95
N LEU A 299 6.29 -11.92 29.50
CA LEU A 299 5.38 -13.07 29.54
C LEU A 299 4.26 -12.82 28.53
N HIS A 300 4.07 -13.77 27.62
CA HIS A 300 3.01 -13.69 26.63
C HIS A 300 2.01 -14.84 26.83
N PRO A 301 0.69 -14.59 26.75
CA PRO A 301 -0.27 -15.65 26.53
C PRO A 301 0.00 -16.36 25.21
N VAL A 302 -0.19 -17.67 25.20
CA VAL A 302 -0.03 -18.54 24.03
C VAL A 302 -1.20 -19.49 23.90
N ARG A 303 -1.42 -19.97 22.68
CA ARG A 303 -2.36 -21.03 22.36
C ARG A 303 -1.58 -22.25 21.88
N SER A 304 -1.88 -23.42 22.43
CA SER A 304 -1.34 -24.68 21.91
C SER A 304 -1.96 -25.02 20.55
N LEU A 305 -1.11 -25.44 19.62
CA LEU A 305 -1.48 -25.91 18.27
C LEU A 305 -1.51 -27.45 18.19
N ASP A 306 -1.07 -28.16 19.23
CA ASP A 306 -1.06 -29.63 19.35
C ASP A 306 -2.48 -30.26 19.49
N GLY A 307 -3.55 -29.57 19.07
CA GLY A 307 -4.95 -30.04 19.15
C GLY A 307 -5.55 -30.04 20.56
N LYS A 308 -4.79 -29.70 21.60
CA LYS A 308 -5.28 -29.49 22.96
C LYS A 308 -5.50 -27.99 23.16
N TYR A 309 -6.72 -27.48 22.95
CA TYR A 309 -7.09 -26.06 23.11
C TYR A 309 -6.78 -25.54 24.52
N ARG A 310 -5.53 -25.16 24.76
CA ARG A 310 -5.00 -24.69 26.04
C ARG A 310 -4.40 -23.31 25.83
N VAL A 311 -4.73 -22.40 26.75
CA VAL A 311 -4.10 -21.09 26.86
C VAL A 311 -3.19 -21.09 28.08
N MET A 312 -1.95 -20.64 27.93
CA MET A 312 -0.99 -20.55 29.02
C MET A 312 -0.07 -19.34 28.84
N LEU A 313 0.70 -19.00 29.86
CA LEU A 313 1.74 -17.97 29.76
C LEU A 313 3.09 -18.62 29.42
N ILE A 314 3.81 -18.03 28.47
CA ILE A 314 5.17 -18.41 28.08
C ILE A 314 6.11 -17.24 28.32
N GLU A 315 7.27 -17.55 28.91
CA GLU A 315 8.38 -16.61 29.07
C GLU A 315 9.09 -16.45 27.73
N ASN A 316 9.00 -15.26 27.17
CA ASN A 316 9.85 -14.80 26.08
C ASN A 316 10.95 -13.93 26.67
N TYR A 317 12.18 -14.33 26.44
CA TYR A 317 13.37 -13.64 26.92
C TYR A 317 14.16 -13.11 25.74
N ILE A 318 14.27 -11.78 25.65
CA ILE A 318 15.10 -11.13 24.65
C ILE A 318 16.40 -10.75 25.32
N SER A 319 17.51 -11.28 24.84
CA SER A 319 18.83 -10.97 25.34
C SER A 319 19.68 -10.27 24.29
N LEU A 320 20.44 -9.29 24.77
CA LEU A 320 21.44 -8.58 24.00
C LEU A 320 22.81 -8.98 24.52
N ASP A 321 23.56 -9.74 23.72
CA ASP A 321 24.93 -10.09 24.07
C ASP A 321 25.94 -9.34 23.18
N LYS A 322 26.75 -8.49 23.81
CA LYS A 322 27.84 -7.76 23.14
C LYS A 322 29.08 -8.63 22.90
N TYR A 323 29.17 -9.81 23.52
CA TYR A 323 30.34 -10.70 23.43
C TYR A 323 30.45 -11.41 22.08
N ARG A 324 29.38 -11.46 21.27
CA ARG A 324 29.35 -12.18 19.98
C ARG A 324 28.66 -11.44 18.83
N GLY A 325 28.32 -10.17 19.02
CA GLY A 325 27.86 -9.28 17.94
C GLY A 325 26.44 -9.51 17.42
N TYR A 326 25.64 -10.40 18.00
CA TYR A 326 24.26 -10.69 17.59
C TYR A 326 23.23 -10.32 18.66
N VAL A 327 21.97 -10.18 18.24
CA VAL A 327 20.81 -10.16 19.15
C VAL A 327 20.30 -11.58 19.30
N GLN A 328 20.02 -12.02 20.54
CA GLN A 328 19.47 -13.33 20.81
C GLN A 328 18.05 -13.24 21.38
N VAL A 329 17.05 -13.72 20.65
CA VAL A 329 15.68 -13.87 21.14
C VAL A 329 15.48 -15.31 21.54
N THR A 330 15.10 -15.57 22.79
CA THR A 330 14.82 -16.91 23.31
C THR A 330 13.36 -17.00 23.70
N THR A 331 12.63 -17.93 23.10
CA THR A 331 11.27 -18.26 23.52
C THR A 331 11.31 -19.57 24.29
N SER A 332 10.70 -19.62 25.47
CA SER A 332 10.72 -20.84 26.29
C SER A 332 9.41 -21.04 27.03
N ALA A 333 8.81 -22.23 26.90
CA ALA A 333 7.61 -22.62 27.62
C ALA A 333 7.90 -22.84 29.12
N ARG A 334 8.12 -21.76 29.86
CA ARG A 334 8.33 -21.76 31.32
C ARG A 334 7.10 -21.19 32.01
N GLY A 335 6.58 -21.90 33.02
CA GLY A 335 5.47 -21.41 33.86
C GLY A 335 4.09 -22.10 33.68
N GLY A 336 4.01 -23.26 33.01
CA GLY A 336 2.78 -24.08 32.94
C GLY A 336 3.04 -25.53 32.53
N GLN A 337 1.99 -26.37 32.48
CA GLN A 337 2.08 -27.84 32.29
C GLN A 337 3.09 -28.25 31.20
N MET A 338 4.13 -28.96 31.62
CA MET A 338 5.16 -29.58 30.77
C MET A 338 4.50 -30.36 29.62
N GLY A 339 4.86 -30.07 28.36
CA GLY A 339 4.53 -30.91 27.21
C GLY A 339 3.76 -30.31 26.04
N ILE A 340 3.64 -28.99 25.95
CA ILE A 340 3.24 -28.33 24.70
C ILE A 340 4.51 -28.13 23.86
N ARG A 341 4.48 -28.70 22.66
CA ARG A 341 5.61 -28.65 21.72
C ARG A 341 5.30 -27.71 20.57
N HIS A 342 4.04 -27.57 20.19
CA HIS A 342 3.62 -26.65 19.15
C HIS A 342 2.68 -25.59 19.71
N TYR A 343 3.08 -24.33 19.61
CA TYR A 343 2.31 -23.22 20.15
C TYR A 343 2.45 -21.95 19.32
N GLU A 344 1.45 -21.08 19.47
CA GLU A 344 1.38 -19.76 18.87
C GLU A 344 1.37 -18.69 19.98
N ILE A 345 2.24 -17.70 19.84
CA ILE A 345 2.26 -16.47 20.63
C ILE A 345 1.59 -15.37 19.80
N PHE A 346 0.62 -14.66 20.38
CA PHE A 346 -0.11 -13.59 19.69
C PHE A 346 -0.50 -12.51 20.72
N SER A 347 0.45 -11.69 21.16
CA SER A 347 0.13 -10.67 22.14
C SER A 347 1.16 -9.55 22.23
N THR A 348 0.71 -8.47 22.88
CA THR A 348 1.58 -7.40 23.36
C THR A 348 1.79 -7.56 24.86
N ALA A 349 3.04 -7.41 25.32
CA ALA A 349 3.43 -7.52 26.72
C ALA A 349 4.44 -6.43 27.10
N LEU A 350 4.59 -6.20 28.40
CA LEU A 350 5.66 -5.37 28.94
C LEU A 350 6.90 -6.22 29.19
N ALA A 351 8.04 -5.76 28.71
CA ALA A 351 9.35 -6.29 29.02
C ALA A 351 9.81 -5.71 30.37
N GLY A 352 10.02 -6.58 31.35
CA GLY A 352 10.68 -6.25 32.62
C GLY A 352 12.15 -6.61 32.59
N ASN A 353 12.94 -5.92 33.42
CA ASN A 353 14.30 -6.33 33.75
C ASN A 353 14.31 -7.31 34.93
#